data_AF-A0A951GH71-F1
#
_entry.id   AF-A0A951GH71-F1
#
_cell.length_a   1.000
_cell.length_b   1.000
_cell.length_c   1.000
_cell.angle_alpha   90.00
_cell.angle_beta   90.00
_cell.angle_gamma   90.00
#
_symmetry.space_group_name_H-M   'P 1'
#
loop_
_entity.id
_entity.type
_entity.pdbx_description
1 polymer ?
#
loop_
_entity_poly.entity_id
_entity_poly.type
_entity_poly.pdbx_seq_one_letter_code
_entity_poly.pdbx_strand_id
1 'polypeptide(L)'
;MKLIAGRSRLEINELLLARLREGKRDFDNFPTEKAGIVFALKALADFLDNFEEVQADSLAIPIHTIIAALEDADEGTRSKLLEVTKRIGRAPASTIREAIEGCAVFVSARIAKYGQVGLDEADAMVAGRLTRIGLKPLRGSGTEITGRLVAYWREQIQQDVGKRRNSTKSYDLMTKEVFPPTFDKAEQVRHEALDVLSKFVAKYHGSEKPI
;
A
#
# COMPACT_ATOMS: atom_id res chain seq x y z
N MET A 1 22.01 15.59 -20.51
CA MET A 1 21.59 14.20 -20.33
C MET A 1 22.37 13.36 -21.34
N LYS A 2 23.62 13.03 -20.99
CA LYS A 2 24.44 12.17 -21.85
C LYS A 2 24.05 10.74 -21.50
N LEU A 3 23.27 10.11 -22.37
CA LEU A 3 22.95 8.69 -22.21
C LEU A 3 24.27 7.89 -22.20
N ILE A 4 24.39 7.01 -21.22
CA ILE A 4 25.52 6.10 -21.03
C ILE A 4 25.88 5.45 -22.37
N ALA A 5 27.11 5.68 -22.83
CA ALA A 5 27.77 4.93 -23.90
C ALA A 5 26.86 4.56 -25.11
N GLY A 6 26.16 5.52 -25.68
CA GLY A 6 25.41 5.33 -26.93
C GLY A 6 24.18 4.42 -26.83
N ARG A 7 23.74 4.03 -25.63
CA ARG A 7 22.49 3.28 -25.46
C ARG A 7 21.28 4.18 -25.65
N SER A 8 20.34 3.70 -26.45
CA SER A 8 19.03 4.31 -26.64
C SER A 8 18.22 4.29 -25.33
N ARG A 9 17.28 5.22 -25.21
CA ARG A 9 16.31 5.26 -24.11
C ARG A 9 15.52 3.95 -23.97
N LEU A 10 15.32 3.23 -25.08
CA LEU A 10 14.64 1.95 -25.10
C LEU A 10 15.46 0.87 -24.35
N GLU A 11 16.76 0.78 -24.63
CA GLU A 11 17.65 -0.19 -23.99
C GLU A 11 17.79 0.04 -22.48
N ILE A 12 17.77 1.30 -22.04
CA ILE A 12 17.78 1.64 -20.60
C ILE A 12 16.49 1.17 -19.91
N ASN A 13 15.34 1.39 -20.55
CA ASN A 13 14.05 0.95 -20.01
C ASN A 13 13.95 -0.58 -19.95
N GLU A 14 14.44 -1.27 -20.98
CA GLU A 14 14.48 -2.73 -21.01
C GLU A 14 15.37 -3.30 -19.91
N LEU A 15 16.55 -2.69 -19.69
CA LEU A 15 17.45 -3.07 -18.60
C LEU A 15 16.79 -2.88 -17.22
N LEU A 16 16.14 -1.74 -16.99
CA LEU A 16 15.40 -1.48 -15.75
C LEU A 16 14.30 -2.52 -15.53
N LEU A 17 13.48 -2.76 -16.55
CA LEU A 17 12.38 -3.72 -16.46
C LEU A 17 12.90 -5.14 -16.23
N ALA A 18 14.01 -5.53 -16.84
CA ALA A 18 14.66 -6.82 -16.60
C ALA A 18 15.11 -6.95 -15.14
N ARG A 19 15.79 -5.94 -14.59
CA ARG A 19 16.24 -5.93 -13.19
C ARG A 19 15.08 -5.89 -12.19
N LEU A 20 14.02 -5.14 -12.45
CA LEU A 20 12.83 -5.13 -11.60
C LEU A 20 12.10 -6.49 -11.63
N ARG A 21 12.03 -7.15 -12.78
CA ARG A 21 11.45 -8.50 -12.90
C ARG A 21 12.29 -9.56 -12.23
N GLU A 22 13.61 -9.43 -12.27
CA GLU A 22 14.55 -10.26 -11.52
C GLU A 22 14.36 -10.06 -10.01
N GLY A 23 14.46 -8.81 -9.54
CA GLY A 23 14.24 -8.47 -8.13
C GLY A 23 12.86 -8.92 -7.60
N LYS A 24 11.80 -8.85 -8.42
CA LYS A 24 10.48 -9.38 -8.06
C LYS A 24 10.45 -10.90 -7.95
N ARG A 25 11.06 -11.62 -8.91
CA ARG A 25 11.15 -13.09 -8.86
C ARG A 25 11.92 -13.52 -7.62
N ASP A 26 13.02 -12.85 -7.32
CA ASP A 26 13.83 -13.20 -6.17
C ASP A 26 13.11 -12.87 -4.87
N PHE A 27 12.46 -11.70 -4.78
CA PHE A 27 11.57 -11.34 -3.66
C PHE A 27 10.54 -12.43 -3.35
N ASP A 28 9.89 -13.00 -4.39
CA ASP A 28 8.90 -14.07 -4.21
C ASP A 28 9.49 -15.40 -3.73
N ASN A 29 10.79 -15.61 -3.94
CA ASN A 29 11.50 -16.86 -3.63
C ASN A 29 12.31 -16.81 -2.33
N PHE A 30 12.47 -15.64 -1.69
CA PHE A 30 13.25 -15.52 -0.45
C PHE A 30 12.47 -16.05 0.77
N PRO A 31 13.18 -16.65 1.75
CA PRO A 31 12.57 -17.22 2.95
C PRO A 31 12.04 -16.14 3.91
N THR A 32 12.50 -14.89 3.79
CA THR A 32 12.01 -13.76 4.57
C THR A 32 11.71 -12.57 3.67
N GLU A 33 10.62 -11.86 3.98
CA GLU A 33 10.21 -10.64 3.29
C GLU A 33 11.34 -9.60 3.29
N LYS A 34 12.08 -9.49 4.40
CA LYS A 34 13.20 -8.57 4.54
C LYS A 34 14.34 -8.87 3.55
N ALA A 35 14.74 -10.13 3.38
CA ALA A 35 15.78 -10.50 2.43
C ALA A 35 15.38 -10.16 0.99
N GLY A 36 14.11 -10.38 0.65
CA GLY A 36 13.55 -9.95 -0.62
C GLY A 36 13.61 -8.43 -0.83
N ILE A 37 13.26 -7.64 0.20
CA ILE A 37 13.33 -6.17 0.13
C ILE A 37 14.77 -5.70 -0.10
N VAL A 38 15.72 -6.23 0.67
CA VAL A 38 17.14 -5.88 0.54
C VAL A 38 17.63 -6.16 -0.87
N PHE A 39 17.30 -7.34 -1.42
CA PHE A 39 17.69 -7.71 -2.77
C PHE A 39 17.07 -6.79 -3.83
N ALA A 40 15.77 -6.49 -3.73
CA ALA A 40 15.11 -5.58 -4.65
C ALA A 40 15.70 -4.16 -4.61
N LEU A 41 16.06 -3.66 -3.41
CA LEU A 41 16.74 -2.38 -3.25
C LEU A 41 18.14 -2.38 -3.87
N LYS A 42 18.91 -3.47 -3.71
CA LYS A 42 20.22 -3.64 -4.35
C LYS A 42 20.10 -3.59 -5.87
N ALA A 43 19.16 -4.33 -6.46
CA ALA A 43 18.94 -4.30 -7.90
C ALA A 43 18.59 -2.89 -8.43
N LEU A 44 17.84 -2.10 -7.65
CA LEU A 44 17.54 -0.70 -7.96
C LEU A 44 18.79 0.19 -7.84
N ALA A 45 19.58 0.02 -6.78
CA ALA A 45 20.82 0.75 -6.56
C ALA A 45 21.83 0.47 -7.68
N ASP A 46 22.07 -0.80 -8.00
CA ASP A 46 22.95 -1.23 -9.10
C ASP A 46 22.51 -0.62 -10.44
N PHE A 47 21.20 -0.55 -10.70
CA PHE A 47 20.67 0.10 -11.89
C PHE A 47 20.99 1.60 -11.89
N LEU A 48 20.73 2.30 -10.79
CA LEU A 48 21.00 3.74 -10.66
C LEU A 48 22.49 4.05 -10.77
N ASP A 49 23.35 3.16 -10.29
CA ASP A 49 24.80 3.29 -10.40
C ASP A 49 25.30 3.15 -11.85
N ASN A 50 24.45 2.80 -12.83
CA ASN A 50 24.86 2.87 -14.24
C ASN A 50 24.92 4.31 -14.77
N PHE A 51 24.28 5.29 -14.11
CA PHE A 51 24.18 6.66 -14.62
C PHE A 51 25.33 7.53 -14.08
N GLU A 52 26.11 8.13 -14.98
CA GLU A 52 27.24 8.99 -14.63
C GLU A 52 26.78 10.17 -13.76
N GLU A 53 25.63 10.79 -14.08
CA GLU A 53 25.10 11.88 -13.26
C GLU A 53 24.71 11.43 -11.83
N VAL A 54 24.21 10.19 -11.66
CA VAL A 54 23.90 9.62 -10.34
C VAL A 54 25.18 9.40 -9.54
N GLN A 55 26.24 8.90 -10.18
CA GLN A 55 27.53 8.69 -9.52
C GLN A 55 28.19 10.03 -9.16
N ALA A 56 28.22 10.98 -10.10
CA ALA A 56 28.86 12.28 -9.93
C ALA A 56 28.29 13.05 -8.73
N ASP A 57 26.96 13.04 -8.60
CA ASP A 57 26.26 13.73 -7.51
C ASP A 57 25.96 12.81 -6.31
N SER A 58 26.43 11.56 -6.35
CA SER A 58 26.23 10.55 -5.29
C SER A 58 24.75 10.35 -4.91
N LEU A 59 23.86 10.39 -5.89
CA LEU A 59 22.40 10.36 -5.68
C LEU A 59 21.88 9.01 -5.20
N ALA A 60 22.66 7.94 -5.33
CA ALA A 60 22.31 6.60 -4.85
C ALA A 60 22.58 6.40 -3.34
N ILE A 61 23.30 7.31 -2.67
CA ILE A 61 23.67 7.20 -1.25
C ILE A 61 22.46 6.87 -0.35
N PRO A 62 21.28 7.50 -0.48
CA PRO A 62 20.15 7.19 0.39
C PRO A 62 19.67 5.74 0.28
N ILE A 63 19.70 5.15 -0.91
CA ILE A 63 19.27 3.76 -1.13
C ILE A 63 20.30 2.81 -0.53
N HIS A 64 21.59 3.05 -0.80
CA HIS A 64 22.69 2.29 -0.20
C HIS A 64 22.67 2.36 1.33
N THR A 65 22.31 3.51 1.91
CA THR A 65 22.17 3.68 3.37
C THR A 65 21.02 2.84 3.94
N ILE A 66 19.89 2.73 3.22
CA ILE A 66 18.76 1.88 3.62
C ILE A 66 19.15 0.40 3.54
N ILE A 67 19.84 -0.01 2.46
CA ILE A 67 20.34 -1.38 2.28
C ILE A 67 21.25 -1.76 3.46
N ALA A 68 22.27 -0.96 3.73
CA ALA A 68 23.21 -1.19 4.83
C ALA A 68 22.48 -1.27 6.18
N ALA A 69 21.57 -0.35 6.46
CA ALA A 69 20.80 -0.38 7.71
C ALA A 69 19.96 -1.66 7.86
N LEU A 70 19.35 -2.15 6.78
CA LEU A 70 18.60 -3.39 6.78
C LEU A 70 19.51 -4.61 7.01
N GLU A 71 20.68 -4.65 6.38
CA GLU A 71 21.66 -5.73 6.57
C GLU A 71 22.23 -5.74 8.00
N ASP A 72 22.64 -4.58 8.52
CA ASP A 72 23.08 -4.43 9.92
C ASP A 72 22.04 -4.99 10.89
N ALA A 73 20.75 -4.74 10.62
CA ALA A 73 19.66 -5.23 11.45
C ALA A 73 19.49 -6.76 11.43
N ASP A 74 19.96 -7.46 10.39
CA ASP A 74 20.02 -8.94 10.39
C ASP A 74 21.18 -9.47 11.23
N GLU A 75 22.26 -8.70 11.35
CA GLU A 75 23.42 -9.02 12.20
C GLU A 75 23.20 -8.64 13.68
N GLY A 76 21.99 -8.19 14.03
CA GLY A 76 21.65 -7.74 15.39
C GLY A 76 22.08 -6.31 15.70
N THR A 77 22.64 -5.59 14.73
CA THR A 77 23.05 -4.19 14.86
C THR A 77 21.90 -3.28 14.43
N ARG A 78 21.34 -2.48 15.34
CA ARG A 78 20.25 -1.56 15.00
C ARG A 78 20.82 -0.20 14.58
N SER A 79 20.80 0.09 13.28
CA SER A 79 21.03 1.44 12.77
C SER A 79 19.97 2.41 13.28
N LYS A 80 20.35 3.66 13.58
CA LYS A 80 19.43 4.75 13.95
C LYS A 80 18.32 4.97 12.92
N LEU A 81 18.56 4.60 11.66
CA LEU A 81 17.56 4.70 10.59
C LEU A 81 16.37 3.76 10.81
N LEU A 82 16.62 2.61 11.45
CA LEU A 82 15.63 1.58 11.76
C LEU A 82 15.17 1.61 13.22
N GLU A 83 15.73 2.52 14.03
CA GLU A 83 15.24 2.73 15.37
C GLU A 83 13.81 3.23 15.32
N VAL A 84 12.93 2.51 16.01
CA VAL A 84 11.57 2.98 16.24
C VAL A 84 11.66 4.29 17.01
N THR A 85 11.47 5.41 16.32
CA THR A 85 11.43 6.71 16.97
C THR A 85 10.26 6.69 17.94
N LYS A 86 10.55 6.73 19.25
CA LYS A 86 9.51 6.91 20.27
C LYS A 86 8.88 8.29 20.08
N ARG A 87 7.81 8.34 19.29
CA ARG A 87 7.03 9.56 19.14
C ARG A 87 6.29 9.82 20.45
N ILE A 88 6.43 11.03 20.97
CA ILE A 88 5.61 11.53 22.08
C ILE A 88 4.23 11.83 21.49
N GLY A 89 3.24 11.02 21.86
CA GLY A 89 1.90 11.04 21.29
C GLY A 89 1.45 9.65 20.82
N ARG A 90 0.17 9.50 20.51
CA ARG A 90 -0.40 8.22 20.09
C ARG A 90 0.07 7.88 18.67
N ALA A 91 0.49 6.63 18.44
CA ALA A 91 0.96 6.19 17.12
C ALA A 91 -0.08 6.51 16.02
N PRO A 92 0.33 7.10 14.89
CA PRO A 92 -0.52 7.22 13.72
C PRO A 92 -1.05 5.84 13.31
N ALA A 93 -2.21 5.81 12.65
CA ALA A 93 -2.60 4.63 11.91
C ALA A 93 -1.46 4.25 10.96
N SER A 94 -1.16 2.96 10.79
CA SER A 94 -0.20 2.55 9.76
C SER A 94 -0.67 3.07 8.41
N THR A 95 0.26 3.36 7.50
CA THR A 95 -0.04 3.78 6.13
C THR A 95 -0.95 2.77 5.42
N ILE A 96 -0.76 1.49 5.73
CA ILE A 96 -1.59 0.37 5.30
C ILE A 96 -3.02 0.50 5.86
N ARG A 97 -3.16 0.79 7.15
CA ARG A 97 -4.48 0.97 7.77
C ARG A 97 -5.24 2.10 7.11
N GLU A 98 -4.61 3.24 6.89
CA GLU A 98 -5.25 4.36 6.19
C GLU A 98 -5.67 3.95 4.76
N ALA A 99 -4.83 3.20 4.03
CA ALA A 99 -5.17 2.71 2.70
C ALA A 99 -6.42 1.79 2.71
N ILE A 100 -6.55 0.92 3.73
CA ILE A 100 -7.72 0.07 3.93
C ILE A 100 -8.97 0.92 4.20
N GLU A 101 -8.87 1.98 5.01
CA GLU A 101 -9.97 2.91 5.26
C GLU A 101 -10.43 3.60 3.97
N GLY A 102 -9.48 4.02 3.13
CA GLY A 102 -9.76 4.56 1.79
C GLY A 102 -10.50 3.59 0.88
N CYS A 103 -10.03 2.34 0.84
CA CYS A 103 -10.68 1.26 0.08
C CYS A 103 -12.10 0.97 0.60
N ALA A 104 -12.28 0.91 1.93
CA ALA A 104 -13.58 0.67 2.56
C ALA A 104 -14.60 1.75 2.19
N VAL A 105 -14.21 3.03 2.24
CA VAL A 105 -15.08 4.15 1.85
C VAL A 105 -15.40 4.11 0.35
N PHE A 106 -14.44 3.77 -0.50
CA PHE A 106 -14.67 3.56 -1.94
C PHE A 106 -15.72 2.46 -2.19
N VAL A 107 -15.55 1.30 -1.55
CA VAL A 107 -16.45 0.16 -1.71
C VAL A 107 -17.85 0.50 -1.20
N SER A 108 -17.97 1.20 -0.06
CA SER A 108 -19.27 1.68 0.44
C SER A 108 -19.96 2.59 -0.58
N ALA A 109 -19.25 3.60 -1.10
CA ALA A 109 -19.80 4.51 -2.11
C ALA A 109 -20.22 3.78 -3.39
N ARG A 110 -19.45 2.77 -3.83
CA ARG A 110 -19.78 1.93 -4.99
C ARG A 110 -21.03 1.10 -4.77
N ILE A 111 -21.15 0.46 -3.60
CA ILE A 111 -22.32 -0.31 -3.19
C ILE A 111 -23.56 0.59 -3.14
N ALA A 112 -23.46 1.76 -2.53
CA ALA A 112 -24.58 2.71 -2.46
C ALA A 112 -25.04 3.15 -3.87
N LYS A 113 -24.09 3.51 -4.74
CA LYS A 113 -24.39 4.03 -6.08
C LYS A 113 -24.97 2.97 -7.02
N TYR A 114 -24.36 1.78 -7.06
CA TYR A 114 -24.65 0.79 -8.10
C TYR A 114 -25.32 -0.48 -7.55
N GLY A 115 -25.12 -0.77 -6.26
CA GLY A 115 -25.83 -1.83 -5.55
C GLY A 115 -27.24 -1.44 -5.11
N GLN A 116 -27.67 -0.21 -5.43
CA GLN A 116 -29.02 0.33 -5.20
C GLN A 116 -29.49 0.21 -3.74
N VAL A 117 -28.60 0.52 -2.80
CA VAL A 117 -28.88 0.53 -1.35
C VAL A 117 -28.52 1.89 -0.76
N GLY A 118 -29.07 2.18 0.41
CA GLY A 118 -28.73 3.40 1.16
C GLY A 118 -27.25 3.40 1.58
N LEU A 119 -26.68 4.59 1.78
CA LEU A 119 -25.27 4.73 2.16
C LEU A 119 -24.97 4.13 3.54
N ASP A 120 -25.89 4.26 4.49
CA ASP A 120 -25.77 3.66 5.82
C ASP A 120 -25.79 2.13 5.77
N GLU A 121 -26.61 1.57 4.88
CA GLU A 121 -26.67 0.12 4.63
C GLU A 121 -25.36 -0.35 3.97
N ALA A 122 -24.85 0.39 2.99
CA ALA A 122 -23.56 0.13 2.36
C ALA A 122 -22.40 0.14 3.39
N ASP A 123 -22.39 1.13 4.30
CA ASP A 123 -21.41 1.22 5.38
C ASP A 123 -21.49 0.01 6.32
N ALA A 124 -22.71 -0.43 6.67
CA ALA A 124 -22.92 -1.61 7.50
C ALA A 124 -22.44 -2.90 6.79
N MET A 125 -22.68 -3.04 5.49
CA MET A 125 -22.20 -4.18 4.71
C MET A 125 -20.66 -4.24 4.66
N VAL A 126 -20.00 -3.10 4.43
CA VAL A 126 -18.54 -2.97 4.44
C VAL A 126 -17.98 -3.30 5.82
N ALA A 127 -18.56 -2.71 6.87
CA ALA A 127 -18.15 -2.97 8.25
C ALA A 127 -18.26 -4.46 8.62
N GLY A 128 -19.40 -5.09 8.31
CA GLY A 128 -19.60 -6.51 8.54
C GLY A 128 -18.65 -7.41 7.75
N ARG A 129 -18.20 -6.98 6.57
CA ARG A 129 -17.16 -7.69 5.82
C ARG A 129 -15.78 -7.54 6.49
N LEU A 130 -15.41 -6.33 6.89
CA LEU A 130 -14.13 -6.06 7.55
C LEU A 130 -14.01 -6.79 8.90
N THR A 131 -15.08 -6.86 9.67
CA THR A 131 -15.12 -7.65 10.92
C THR A 131 -14.96 -9.15 10.63
N ARG A 132 -15.62 -9.68 9.60
CA ARG A 132 -15.51 -11.11 9.21
C ARG A 132 -14.11 -11.52 8.78
N ILE A 133 -13.34 -10.62 8.17
CA ILE A 133 -11.94 -10.88 7.80
C ILE A 133 -10.97 -10.64 8.98
N GLY A 134 -11.48 -10.37 10.18
CA GLY A 134 -10.69 -10.24 11.41
C GLY A 134 -10.12 -8.85 11.65
N LEU A 135 -10.48 -7.85 10.84
CA LEU A 135 -9.98 -6.49 11.00
C LEU A 135 -10.66 -5.83 12.21
N LYS A 136 -9.86 -5.36 13.17
CA LYS A 136 -10.35 -4.69 14.38
C LYS A 136 -10.32 -3.17 14.24
N PRO A 137 -11.14 -2.42 15.03
CA PRO A 137 -10.99 -0.98 15.16
C PRO A 137 -9.60 -0.61 15.66
N LEU A 138 -9.01 0.44 15.08
CA LEU A 138 -7.72 0.97 15.56
C LEU A 138 -7.85 1.64 16.95
N ARG A 139 -9.05 2.14 17.26
CA ARG A 139 -9.34 2.93 18.46
C ARG A 139 -10.59 2.39 19.16
N GLY A 140 -10.59 2.46 20.48
CA GLY A 140 -11.67 2.00 21.35
C GLY A 140 -11.47 0.55 21.83
N SER A 141 -12.26 0.14 22.82
CA SER A 141 -12.33 -1.24 23.33
C SER A 141 -13.24 -2.14 22.48
N GLY A 142 -13.79 -1.62 21.38
CA GLY A 142 -14.68 -2.36 20.50
C GLY A 142 -13.96 -3.51 19.80
N THR A 143 -14.61 -4.66 19.74
CA THR A 143 -14.11 -5.86 19.06
C THR A 143 -14.41 -5.85 17.56
N GLU A 144 -15.30 -4.97 17.09
CA GLU A 144 -15.86 -5.01 15.75
C GLU A 144 -15.83 -3.64 15.06
N ILE A 145 -15.63 -3.67 13.75
CA ILE A 145 -15.83 -2.50 12.89
C ILE A 145 -17.33 -2.34 12.66
N THR A 146 -17.83 -1.10 12.84
CA THR A 146 -19.26 -0.77 12.71
C THR A 146 -19.50 0.14 11.51
N GLY A 147 -20.74 0.18 11.01
CA GLY A 147 -21.11 1.10 9.93
C GLY A 147 -20.83 2.57 10.27
N ARG A 148 -21.05 2.97 11.54
CA ARG A 148 -20.70 4.31 12.03
C ARG A 148 -19.21 4.63 11.91
N LEU A 149 -18.34 3.65 12.13
CA LEU A 149 -16.90 3.84 11.97
C LEU A 149 -16.52 4.05 10.48
N VAL A 150 -17.17 3.33 9.57
CA VAL A 150 -16.98 3.52 8.11
C VAL A 150 -17.50 4.90 7.68
N ALA A 151 -18.65 5.33 8.19
CA ALA A 151 -19.19 6.67 7.96
C ALA A 151 -18.21 7.76 8.44
N TYR A 152 -17.63 7.59 9.63
CA TYR A 152 -16.58 8.49 10.13
C TYR A 152 -15.36 8.53 9.21
N TRP A 153 -14.89 7.39 8.68
CA TRP A 153 -13.79 7.39 7.71
C TRP A 153 -14.13 8.17 6.44
N ARG A 154 -15.37 8.07 5.95
CA ARG A 154 -15.84 8.85 4.81
C ARG A 154 -15.78 10.35 5.10
N GLU A 155 -16.27 10.80 6.25
CA GLU A 155 -16.19 12.21 6.67
C GLU A 155 -14.75 12.70 6.73
N GLN A 156 -13.84 11.89 7.29
CA GLN A 156 -12.42 12.22 7.36
C GLN A 156 -11.77 12.39 5.98
N ILE A 157 -12.13 11.54 5.02
CA ILE A 157 -11.65 11.65 3.63
C ILE A 157 -12.20 12.91 2.95
N GLN A 158 -13.49 13.22 3.16
CA GLN A 158 -14.11 14.43 2.62
C GLN A 158 -13.50 15.72 3.18
N GLN A 159 -13.09 15.71 4.46
CA GLN A 159 -12.44 16.84 5.12
C GLN A 159 -10.96 17.01 4.75
N ASP A 160 -10.30 15.98 4.19
CA ASP A 160 -8.89 16.02 3.79
C ASP A 160 -8.69 16.66 2.41
N VAL A 161 -9.04 17.94 2.30
CA VAL A 161 -8.92 18.75 1.06
C VAL A 161 -7.48 18.76 0.53
N GLY A 162 -6.50 18.66 1.43
CA GLY A 162 -5.08 18.64 1.09
C GLY A 162 -4.54 17.28 0.63
N LYS A 163 -5.37 16.22 0.61
CA LYS A 163 -5.01 14.85 0.22
C LYS A 163 -3.75 14.33 0.93
N ARG A 164 -3.60 14.70 2.20
CA ARG A 164 -2.38 14.39 2.97
C ARG A 164 -2.41 12.95 3.47
N ARG A 165 -3.60 12.40 3.72
CA ARG A 165 -3.77 11.04 4.24
C ARG A 165 -3.69 9.99 3.15
N ASN A 166 -3.20 8.81 3.51
CA ASN A 166 -3.17 7.69 2.57
C ASN A 166 -4.57 7.16 2.29
N SER A 167 -5.52 7.32 3.21
CA SER A 167 -6.93 6.97 2.97
C SER A 167 -7.52 7.73 1.79
N THR A 168 -7.28 9.04 1.72
CA THR A 168 -7.71 9.90 0.61
C THR A 168 -7.04 9.50 -0.70
N LYS A 169 -5.71 9.25 -0.68
CA LYS A 169 -4.97 8.81 -1.86
C LYS A 169 -5.45 7.45 -2.38
N SER A 170 -5.68 6.49 -1.50
CA SER A 170 -6.20 5.17 -1.86
C SER A 170 -7.62 5.24 -2.38
N TYR A 171 -8.50 6.06 -1.78
CA TYR A 171 -9.84 6.30 -2.31
C TYR A 171 -9.80 6.88 -3.74
N ASP A 172 -8.97 7.89 -3.96
CA ASP A 172 -8.80 8.51 -5.29
C ASP A 172 -8.26 7.52 -6.32
N LEU A 173 -7.28 6.70 -5.94
CA LEU A 173 -6.70 5.68 -6.79
C LEU A 173 -7.76 4.66 -7.23
N MET A 174 -8.54 4.14 -6.27
CA MET A 174 -9.59 3.16 -6.56
C MET A 174 -10.69 3.75 -7.45
N THR A 175 -11.06 5.01 -7.23
CA THR A 175 -12.03 5.72 -8.08
C THR A 175 -11.55 5.86 -9.53
N LYS A 176 -10.23 6.02 -9.75
CA LYS A 176 -9.64 6.14 -11.09
C LYS A 176 -9.45 4.80 -11.80
N GLU A 177 -9.04 3.77 -11.06
CA GLU A 177 -8.67 2.47 -11.65
C GLU A 177 -9.85 1.52 -11.80
N VAL A 178 -10.88 1.63 -10.95
CA VAL A 178 -12.00 0.69 -10.95
C VAL A 178 -13.13 1.24 -11.82
N PHE A 179 -13.24 0.68 -13.02
CA PHE A 179 -14.33 0.89 -13.99
C PHE A 179 -15.73 0.71 -13.37
N PRO A 180 -16.80 1.26 -13.99
CA PRO A 180 -18.17 0.95 -13.59
C PRO A 180 -18.37 -0.57 -13.47
N PRO A 181 -19.31 -1.01 -12.61
CA PRO A 181 -19.51 -2.44 -12.37
C PRO A 181 -19.72 -3.20 -13.67
N THR A 182 -19.14 -4.38 -13.72
CA THR A 182 -19.22 -5.29 -14.87
C THR A 182 -20.60 -5.95 -14.98
N PHE A 183 -21.43 -5.82 -13.93
CA PHE A 183 -22.70 -6.50 -13.78
C PHE A 183 -23.87 -5.51 -13.76
N ASP A 184 -24.97 -5.89 -14.43
CA ASP A 184 -26.22 -5.12 -14.45
C ASP A 184 -27.09 -5.35 -13.20
N LYS A 185 -26.84 -6.44 -12.45
CA LYS A 185 -27.63 -6.78 -11.27
C LYS A 185 -27.00 -6.21 -10.00
N ALA A 186 -27.77 -5.37 -9.29
CA ALA A 186 -27.36 -4.71 -8.05
C ALA A 186 -26.71 -5.66 -7.02
N GLU A 187 -27.25 -6.86 -6.84
CA GLU A 187 -26.69 -7.86 -5.91
C GLU A 187 -25.29 -8.34 -6.32
N GLN A 188 -25.06 -8.56 -7.62
CA GLN A 188 -23.74 -8.95 -8.13
C GLN A 188 -22.73 -7.82 -7.92
N VAL A 189 -23.14 -6.57 -8.09
CA VAL A 189 -22.29 -5.40 -7.79
C VAL A 189 -21.91 -5.36 -6.31
N ARG A 190 -22.84 -5.64 -5.40
CA ARG A 190 -22.55 -5.70 -3.97
C ARG A 190 -21.52 -6.80 -3.65
N HIS A 191 -21.69 -7.98 -4.23
CA HIS A 191 -20.76 -9.09 -4.04
C HIS A 191 -19.37 -8.78 -4.60
N GLU A 192 -19.28 -8.26 -5.83
CA GLU A 192 -18.03 -7.86 -6.48
C GLU A 192 -17.29 -6.81 -5.65
N ALA A 193 -17.99 -5.75 -5.22
CA ALA A 193 -17.38 -4.67 -4.46
C ALA A 193 -16.82 -5.16 -3.10
N LEU A 194 -17.54 -6.05 -2.41
CA LEU A 194 -17.06 -6.65 -1.16
C LEU A 194 -15.91 -7.65 -1.39
N ASP A 195 -15.85 -8.30 -2.55
CA ASP A 195 -14.73 -9.16 -2.93
C ASP A 195 -13.46 -8.35 -3.21
N VAL A 196 -13.58 -7.22 -3.91
CA VAL A 196 -12.50 -6.25 -4.09
C VAL A 196 -11.92 -5.80 -2.74
N LEU A 197 -12.79 -5.47 -1.78
CA LEU A 197 -12.34 -5.12 -0.41
C LEU A 197 -11.56 -6.27 0.23
N SER A 198 -12.08 -7.49 0.13
CA SER A 198 -11.46 -8.68 0.75
C SER A 198 -10.08 -8.96 0.16
N LYS A 199 -9.94 -8.90 -1.17
CA LYS A 199 -8.67 -9.04 -1.88
C LYS A 199 -7.68 -7.94 -1.52
N PHE A 200 -8.15 -6.69 -1.46
CA PHE A 200 -7.33 -5.55 -1.07
C PHE A 200 -6.78 -5.75 0.34
N VAL A 201 -7.63 -6.11 1.31
CA VAL A 201 -7.20 -6.36 2.68
C VAL A 201 -6.25 -7.57 2.75
N ALA A 202 -6.54 -8.68 2.07
CA ALA A 202 -5.68 -9.86 2.07
C ALA A 202 -4.26 -9.57 1.55
N LYS A 203 -4.13 -8.71 0.53
CA LYS A 203 -2.83 -8.25 0.02
C LYS A 203 -1.96 -7.60 1.11
N TYR A 204 -2.58 -6.92 2.07
CA TYR A 204 -1.88 -6.24 3.16
C TYR A 204 -1.83 -7.03 4.46
N HIS A 205 -2.81 -7.91 4.71
CA HIS A 205 -2.79 -8.79 5.88
C HIS A 205 -1.79 -9.94 5.74
N GLY A 206 -1.49 -10.38 4.50
CA GLY A 206 -0.43 -11.36 4.24
C GLY A 206 1.00 -10.86 4.51
N SER A 207 1.20 -9.54 4.63
CA SER A 207 2.47 -8.90 4.99
C SER A 207 2.59 -8.57 6.49
N GLU A 208 1.51 -8.65 7.26
CA GLU A 208 1.53 -8.50 8.72
C GLU A 208 1.26 -9.86 9.37
N LYS A 209 2.32 -10.64 9.65
CA LYS A 209 2.20 -11.74 10.62
C LYS A 209 1.71 -11.15 11.96
N PRO A 210 0.83 -11.86 12.69
CA PRO A 210 0.40 -11.40 14.01
C PRO A 210 1.62 -11.29 14.91
N ILE A 211 1.79 -10.12 15.53
CA ILE A 211 2.77 -9.85 16.59
C ILE A 211 2.44 -10.71 17.81
#